data_AF-A0A972HEL7-F1
#
_entry.id   AF-A0A972HEL7-F1
#
_cell.length_a   1.000
_cell.length_b   1.000
_cell.length_c   1.000
_cell.angle_alpha   90.00
_cell.angle_beta   90.00
_cell.angle_gamma   90.00
#
_symmetry.space_group_name_H-M   'P 1'
#
loop_
_entity.id
_entity.type
_entity.pdbx_description
1 polymer ?
#
loop_
_entity_poly.entity_id
_entity_poly.type
_entity_poly.pdbx_seq_one_letter_code
_entity_poly.pdbx_strand_id
1 'polypeptide(L)'
;MAEPEQVADVLMHQLRHFQPEGGHAVVQPGPNPYGKQLRAIKAVVLHIESMVGKLKYGGNKTHRHRTAIEQTLRDRDGPGDKAAADHMARRATET
;
A
#
# COMPACT_ATOMS: atom_id res chain seq x y z
N MET A 1 -8.34 8.96 -24.92
CA MET A 1 -8.41 7.81 -24.01
C MET A 1 -7.05 7.12 -24.10
N ALA A 2 -6.52 6.49 -23.05
CA ALA A 2 -5.19 5.86 -23.14
C ALA A 2 -5.20 4.78 -24.24
N GLU A 3 -4.11 4.71 -25.01
CA GLU A 3 -3.95 3.66 -26.02
C GLU A 3 -3.78 2.28 -25.35
N PRO A 4 -4.19 1.17 -25.99
CA PRO A 4 -4.08 -0.17 -25.40
C PRO A 4 -2.68 -0.52 -24.88
N GLU A 5 -1.63 -0.06 -25.55
CA GLU A 5 -0.23 -0.19 -25.16
C GLU A 5 0.03 0.48 -23.80
N GLN A 6 -0.46 1.70 -23.60
CA GLN A 6 -0.30 2.44 -22.35
C GLN A 6 -1.06 1.78 -21.18
N VAL A 7 -2.23 1.20 -21.48
CA VAL A 7 -2.99 0.42 -20.49
C VAL A 7 -2.22 -0.85 -20.10
N ALA A 8 -1.60 -1.53 -21.08
CA ALA A 8 -0.78 -2.70 -20.84
C ALA A 8 0.43 -2.39 -19.95
N ASP A 9 1.12 -1.27 -20.18
CA ASP A 9 2.27 -0.85 -19.37
C ASP A 9 1.91 -0.64 -17.90
N VAL A 10 0.78 0.03 -17.64
CA VAL A 10 0.28 0.25 -16.27
C VAL A 10 -0.07 -1.08 -15.59
N LEU A 11 -0.74 -1.98 -16.29
CA LEU A 11 -1.08 -3.30 -15.76
C LEU A 11 0.18 -4.14 -15.49
N MET A 12 1.17 -4.10 -16.37
CA MET A 12 2.45 -4.77 -16.14
C MET A 12 3.17 -4.21 -14.91
N HIS A 13 3.07 -2.90 -14.65
CA HIS A 13 3.60 -2.31 -13.42
C HIS A 13 2.85 -2.80 -12.17
N GLN A 14 1.52 -2.90 -12.22
CA GLN A 14 0.71 -3.43 -11.13
C GLN A 14 0.98 -4.91 -10.86
N LEU A 15 1.10 -5.73 -11.91
CA LEU A 15 1.38 -7.16 -11.78
C LEU A 15 2.75 -7.42 -11.15
N ARG A 16 3.78 -6.63 -11.51
CA ARG A 16 5.08 -6.70 -10.82
C ARG A 16 5.00 -6.40 -9.32
N HIS A 17 4.03 -5.61 -8.89
CA HIS A 17 3.85 -5.25 -7.48
C HIS A 17 3.00 -6.27 -6.72
N PHE A 18 1.87 -6.70 -7.30
CA PHE A 18 0.88 -7.55 -6.64
C PHE A 18 1.07 -9.06 -6.90
N GLN A 19 1.79 -9.43 -7.96
CA GLN A 19 2.09 -10.81 -8.34
C GLN A 19 3.57 -10.93 -8.80
N PRO A 20 4.54 -10.55 -7.94
CA PRO A 20 5.96 -10.52 -8.30
C PRO A 20 6.53 -11.88 -8.73
N GLU A 21 5.92 -12.98 -8.29
CA GLU A 21 6.24 -14.35 -8.69
C GLU A 21 5.90 -14.66 -10.16
N GLY A 22 5.14 -13.80 -10.83
CA GLY A 22 4.67 -14.02 -12.20
C GLY A 22 3.54 -15.05 -12.25
N GLY A 23 3.46 -15.84 -13.34
CA GLY A 23 2.36 -16.79 -13.57
C GLY A 23 1.15 -16.20 -14.32
N HIS A 24 1.28 -14.95 -14.78
CA HIS A 24 0.38 -14.32 -15.73
C HIS A 24 1.00 -14.32 -17.14
N ALA A 25 0.18 -14.27 -18.18
CA ALA A 25 0.69 -14.04 -19.53
C ALA A 25 1.23 -12.59 -19.65
N VAL A 26 2.02 -12.33 -20.69
CA VAL A 26 2.45 -10.95 -20.99
C VAL A 26 1.22 -10.13 -21.37
N VAL A 27 1.00 -9.01 -20.66
CA VAL A 27 -0.07 -8.06 -20.98
C VAL A 27 0.43 -7.19 -22.12
N GLN A 28 -0.16 -7.37 -23.30
CA GLN A 28 0.13 -6.59 -24.50
C GLN A 28 -1.12 -6.52 -25.39
N PRO A 29 -1.23 -5.58 -26.34
CA PRO A 29 -2.29 -5.61 -27.34
C PRO A 29 -2.17 -6.79 -28.32
N GLY A 30 -3.24 -7.07 -29.06
CA GLY A 30 -3.25 -8.12 -30.10
C GLY A 30 -3.97 -9.43 -29.70
N PRO A 31 -3.81 -10.51 -30.49
CA PRO A 31 -4.53 -11.78 -30.31
C PRO A 31 -3.90 -12.64 -29.21
N ASN A 32 -3.89 -12.13 -27.99
CA ASN A 32 -3.41 -12.81 -26.79
C ASN A 32 -4.52 -12.86 -25.72
N PRO A 33 -4.32 -13.57 -24.59
CA PRO A 33 -5.36 -13.75 -23.58
C PRO A 33 -5.96 -12.46 -23.00
N TYR A 34 -5.26 -11.32 -23.08
CA TYR A 34 -5.66 -10.06 -22.45
C TYR A 34 -5.98 -8.93 -23.43
N GLY A 35 -5.63 -9.07 -24.71
CA GLY A 35 -5.71 -7.97 -25.69
C GLY A 35 -7.11 -7.39 -25.90
N LYS A 36 -8.18 -8.18 -25.70
CA LYS A 36 -9.57 -7.68 -25.75
C LYS A 36 -9.93 -6.87 -24.51
N GLN A 37 -9.46 -7.29 -23.34
CA GLN A 37 -9.76 -6.70 -22.03
C GLN A 37 -9.13 -5.31 -21.90
N LEU A 38 -7.99 -5.05 -22.55
CA LEU A 38 -7.33 -3.73 -22.52
C LEU A 38 -8.25 -2.59 -22.98
N ARG A 39 -9.18 -2.86 -23.92
CA ARG A 39 -10.12 -1.85 -24.42
C ARG A 39 -11.22 -1.47 -23.41
N ALA A 40 -11.47 -2.33 -22.42
CA ALA A 40 -12.46 -2.12 -21.38
C ALA A 40 -11.88 -1.45 -20.13
N ILE A 41 -10.55 -1.30 -20.04
CA ILE A 41 -9.85 -0.79 -18.87
C ILE A 41 -9.44 0.66 -19.14
N LYS A 42 -9.64 1.53 -18.13
CA LYS A 42 -9.08 2.88 -18.14
C LYS A 42 -7.91 2.95 -17.19
N ALA A 43 -6.71 3.17 -17.73
CA ALA A 43 -5.52 3.42 -16.95
C ALA A 43 -5.52 4.87 -16.44
N VAL A 44 -5.11 5.05 -15.18
CA VAL A 44 -4.90 6.36 -14.54
C VAL A 44 -3.51 6.37 -13.93
N VAL A 45 -2.74 7.40 -14.24
CA VAL A 45 -1.43 7.65 -13.63
C VAL A 45 -1.57 8.92 -12.79
N LEU A 46 -1.27 8.80 -11.50
CA LEU A 46 -1.29 9.92 -10.57
C LEU A 46 0.14 10.41 -10.37
N HIS A 47 0.40 11.65 -10.80
CA HIS A 47 1.64 12.34 -10.45
C HIS A 47 1.46 12.97 -9.07
N ILE A 48 2.27 12.54 -8.11
CA ILE A 48 2.22 13.07 -6.74
C ILE A 48 2.91 14.44 -6.75
N GLU A 49 2.11 15.51 -6.67
CA GLU A 49 2.62 16.88 -6.51
C GLU A 49 2.98 17.20 -5.06
N SER A 50 2.14 16.74 -4.12
CA SER A 50 2.38 16.86 -2.69
C SER A 50 1.67 15.74 -1.93
N MET A 51 2.17 15.43 -0.73
CA MET A 51 1.58 14.44 0.16
C MET A 51 1.67 14.93 1.60
N VAL A 52 0.56 14.80 2.34
CA VAL A 52 0.52 15.03 3.78
C VAL A 52 0.11 13.72 4.46
N GLY A 53 1.02 13.15 5.24
CA GLY A 53 0.73 12.00 6.10
C GLY A 53 0.18 12.45 7.45
N LYS A 54 -0.90 11.81 7.92
CA LYS A 54 -1.40 11.96 9.29
C LYS A 54 -1.17 10.65 10.05
N LEU A 55 -0.31 10.69 11.05
CA LEU A 55 0.04 9.54 11.87
C LEU A 55 -0.49 9.74 13.29
N LYS A 56 -1.47 8.93 13.71
CA LYS A 56 -2.10 9.03 15.03
C LYS A 56 -1.72 7.82 15.90
N TYR A 57 -0.78 8.04 16.81
CA TYR A 57 -0.31 7.02 17.77
C TYR A 57 -0.50 7.46 19.23
N GLY A 58 -1.59 8.18 19.51
CA GLY A 58 -1.90 8.64 20.86
C GLY A 58 -0.91 9.67 21.42
N GLY A 59 -0.24 10.46 20.58
CA GLY A 59 0.74 11.47 21.01
C GLY A 59 0.20 12.54 21.96
N ASN A 60 -1.13 12.70 22.05
CA ASN A 60 -1.80 13.57 23.01
C ASN A 60 -2.05 12.91 24.39
N LYS A 61 -1.60 11.66 24.59
CA LYS A 61 -1.77 10.91 25.84
C LYS A 61 -0.50 10.96 26.69
N THR A 62 -0.66 10.78 28.00
CA THR A 62 0.47 10.67 28.92
C THR A 62 1.35 9.46 28.60
N HIS A 63 2.62 9.49 29.00
CA HIS A 63 3.55 8.37 28.82
C HIS A 63 2.97 7.05 29.35
N ARG A 64 2.48 7.04 30.60
CA ARG A 64 1.85 5.86 31.21
C ARG A 64 0.71 5.29 30.38
N HIS A 65 -0.14 6.17 29.82
CA HIS A 65 -1.28 5.74 29.02
C HIS A 65 -0.81 5.18 27.66
N ARG A 66 0.23 5.75 27.06
CA ARG A 66 0.83 5.21 25.83
C ARG A 66 1.46 3.83 26.05
N THR A 67 2.21 3.63 27.14
CA THR A 67 2.78 2.31 27.48
C THR A 67 1.70 1.25 27.71
N ALA A 68 0.58 1.62 28.36
CA ALA A 68 -0.54 0.70 28.54
C ALA A 68 -1.17 0.29 27.20
N ILE A 69 -1.40 1.25 26.30
CA ILE A 69 -1.91 0.96 24.95
C ILE A 69 -0.94 0.07 24.17
N GLU A 70 0.36 0.38 24.22
CA GLU A 70 1.41 -0.41 23.56
C GLU A 70 1.36 -1.88 24.02
N GLN A 71 1.25 -2.13 25.33
CA GLN A 71 1.13 -3.48 25.86
C GLN A 71 -0.15 -4.17 25.37
N THR A 72 -1.30 -3.50 25.45
CA THR A 72 -2.57 -4.05 24.97
C THR A 72 -2.54 -4.39 23.48
N LEU A 73 -1.85 -3.59 22.66
CA LEU A 73 -1.67 -3.89 21.24
C LEU A 73 -0.84 -5.16 21.04
N ARG A 74 0.26 -5.32 21.79
CA ARG A 74 1.05 -6.56 21.74
C ARG A 74 0.27 -7.78 22.21
N ASP A 75 -0.53 -7.64 23.26
CA ASP A 75 -1.33 -8.73 23.81
C ASP A 75 -2.46 -9.15 22.87
N ARG A 76 -3.06 -8.19 22.14
CA ARG A 76 -4.14 -8.45 21.18
C ARG A 76 -3.64 -9.15 19.92
N ASP A 77 -2.43 -8.82 19.46
CA ASP A 77 -1.77 -9.38 18.26
C ASP A 77 -2.66 -9.40 16.99
N GLY A 78 -3.47 -8.35 16.81
CA GLY A 78 -4.32 -8.18 15.64
C GLY A 78 -3.58 -7.59 14.43
N PRO A 79 -4.22 -7.59 13.24
CA PRO A 79 -3.65 -6.95 12.05
C PRO A 79 -3.23 -5.50 12.30
N GLY A 80 -1.92 -5.23 12.16
CA GLY A 80 -1.33 -3.89 12.33
C GLY A 80 -0.90 -3.53 13.75
N ASP A 81 -1.19 -4.35 14.76
CA ASP A 81 -0.92 -4.02 16.17
C ASP A 81 0.56 -3.95 16.49
N LYS A 82 1.31 -4.96 16.05
CA LYS A 82 2.75 -5.00 16.22
C LYS A 82 3.41 -3.75 15.62
N ALA A 83 3.03 -3.39 14.39
CA ALA A 83 3.57 -2.21 13.72
C ALA A 83 3.23 -0.91 14.47
N ALA A 84 2.02 -0.79 15.04
CA ALA A 84 1.62 0.35 15.84
C ALA A 84 2.37 0.41 17.19
N ALA A 85 2.49 -0.71 17.90
CA ALA A 85 3.24 -0.82 19.14
C ALA A 85 4.73 -0.50 18.93
N ASP A 86 5.35 -1.00 17.86
CA ASP A 86 6.74 -0.71 17.51
C ASP A 86 6.93 0.78 17.16
N HIS A 87 5.96 1.41 16.49
CA HIS A 87 5.99 2.85 16.27
C HIS A 87 5.93 3.63 17.59
N MET A 88 5.01 3.26 18.49
CA MET A 88 4.84 3.90 19.79
C MET A 88 6.10 3.78 20.65
N ALA A 89 6.71 2.59 20.70
CA ALA A 89 7.92 2.32 21.45
C ALA A 89 9.11 3.16 20.96
N ARG A 90 9.32 3.26 19.64
CA ARG A 90 10.40 4.07 19.05
C ARG A 90 10.33 5.56 19.42
N ARG A 91 9.14 6.08 19.71
CA ARG A 91 8.94 7.50 20.07
C ARG A 91 8.80 7.74 21.57
N ALA A 92 9.01 6.72 22.41
CA ALA A 92 8.97 6.87 23.86
C ALA A 92 10.25 7.51 24.43
N THR A 93 11.35 7.54 23.67
CA THR A 93 12.68 8.01 24.10
C THR A 93 13.06 9.40 23.60
N GLU A 94 12.30 9.99 22.68
CA GLU A 94 12.52 11.37 22.21
C GLU A 94 11.79 12.34 23.15
N THR A 95 12.52 12.90 24.12
CA THR A 95 12.09 14.03 24.96
C THR A 95 12.77 15.30 24.48
#